data_AF-A0A3B1DTD9-F1
#
_entry.id   AF-A0A3B1DTD9-F1
#
_cell.length_a   1.000
_cell.length_b   1.000
_cell.length_c   1.000
_cell.angle_alpha   90.00
_cell.angle_beta   90.00
_cell.angle_gamma   90.00
#
_symmetry.space_group_name_H-M   'P 1'
#
loop_
_entity.id
_entity.type
_entity.pdbx_description
1 polymer ?
#
loop_
_entity_poly.entity_id
_entity_poly.type
_entity_poly.pdbx_seq_one_letter_code
_entity_poly.pdbx_strand_id
1 'polypeptide(L)' 'MVTYSPIFQTPNKGEPKGCEQLAKIVKEVDIPIIALGGIIDQKKVEDIKKTNVKGFASIRYFFN' A
#
# COMPACT_ATOMS: atom_id res chain seq x y z
N MET A 1 -6.74 -10.66 -8.26
CA MET A 1 -6.41 -9.48 -7.42
C MET A 1 -5.45 -9.94 -6.33
N VAL A 2 -4.41 -9.16 -6.04
CA VAL A 2 -3.38 -9.51 -5.05
C VAL A 2 -3.11 -8.33 -4.11
N THR A 3 -2.63 -8.63 -2.91
CA THR A 3 -2.14 -7.60 -1.97
C THR A 3 -0.64 -7.43 -2.09
N TYR A 4 -0.17 -6.18 -2.08
CA TYR A 4 1.26 -5.85 -2.05
C TYR A 4 1.60 -5.16 -0.71
N SER A 5 2.53 -5.73 0.06
CA SER A 5 2.78 -5.33 1.44
C SER A 5 4.19 -5.68 1.95
N PRO A 6 4.67 -5.02 3.01
CA PRO A 6 4.11 -3.81 3.62
C PRO A 6 4.50 -2.56 2.82
N ILE A 7 3.57 -1.61 2.60
CA ILE A 7 3.90 -0.35 1.92
C ILE A 7 4.66 0.60 2.84
N PHE A 8 4.22 0.71 4.09
CA PHE A 8 4.87 1.50 5.14
C PHE A 8 5.24 0.60 6.33
N GLN A 9 6.05 1.16 7.24
CA GLN A 9 6.49 0.45 8.43
C GLN A 9 5.31 -0.17 9.19
N THR A 10 5.42 -1.47 9.47
CA THR A 10 4.41 -2.24 10.18
C THR A 10 5.11 -3.05 11.28
N PRO A 11 4.61 -3.03 12.53
CA PRO A 11 5.23 -3.77 13.63
C PRO A 11 5.40 -5.26 13.29
N ASN A 12 6.55 -5.82 13.62
CA ASN A 12 6.87 -7.24 13.41
C ASN A 12 6.74 -7.71 11.95
N LYS A 13 6.98 -6.82 10.98
CA LYS A 13 7.06 -7.12 9.55
C LYS A 13 8.41 -6.64 9.00
N GLY A 14 8.77 -7.15 7.82
CA GLY A 14 10.00 -6.75 7.13
C GLY A 14 9.96 -5.32 6.58
N GLU A 15 11.01 -4.96 5.86
CA GLU A 15 11.19 -3.60 5.32
C GLU A 15 10.02 -3.14 4.43
N PRO A 16 9.61 -1.86 4.56
CA PRO A 16 8.57 -1.29 3.71
C PRO A 16 9.02 -1.25 2.26
N LYS A 17 8.11 -1.60 1.35
CA LYS A 17 8.32 -1.53 -0.11
C LYS A 17 8.28 -0.10 -0.64
N GLY A 18 7.54 0.78 0.03
CA GLY A 18 7.39 2.18 -0.37
C GLY A 18 6.51 2.39 -1.61
N CYS A 19 6.16 3.67 -1.83
CA CYS A 19 5.27 4.06 -2.93
C CYS A 19 5.92 3.94 -4.31
N GLU A 20 7.24 4.10 -4.41
CA GLU A 20 7.96 3.99 -5.68
C GLU A 20 7.87 2.57 -6.23
N GLN A 21 8.19 1.56 -5.41
CA GLN A 21 8.10 0.16 -5.82
C GLN A 21 6.64 -0.26 -6.08
N LEU A 22 5.69 0.26 -5.30
CA LEU A 22 4.26 0.07 -5.56
C LEU A 22 3.85 0.63 -6.94
N ALA A 23 4.26 1.85 -7.28
CA ALA A 23 3.97 2.46 -8.58
C ALA A 23 4.59 1.69 -9.75
N LYS A 24 5.78 1.13 -9.55
CA LYS A 24 6.45 0.28 -10.53
C LYS A 24 5.64 -1.00 -10.78
N ILE A 25 5.33 -1.76 -9.72
CA ILE A 25 4.64 -3.06 -9.89
C ILE A 25 3.22 -2.89 -10.43
N VAL A 26 2.50 -1.83 -10.04
CA VAL A 26 1.16 -1.52 -10.58
C VAL A 26 1.17 -1.30 -12.10
N LYS A 27 2.30 -0.83 -12.67
CA LYS A 27 2.46 -0.65 -14.12
C LYS A 27 2.94 -1.91 -14.84
N GLU A 28 3.60 -2.83 -14.14
CA GLU A 28 4.23 -4.01 -14.74
C GLU A 28 3.29 -5.21 -14.85
N VAL A 29 2.19 -5.24 -14.10
CA VAL A 29 1.29 -6.39 -14.05
C VAL A 29 -0.15 -5.99 -14.36
N ASP A 30 -0.85 -6.85 -15.10
CA ASP A 30 -2.27 -6.66 -15.44
C ASP A 30 -3.22 -7.06 -14.30
N ILE A 31 -2.70 -7.64 -13.21
CA ILE A 31 -3.50 -8.09 -12.08
C ILE A 31 -3.79 -6.91 -11.14
N PRO A 32 -5.04 -6.65 -10.74
CA PRO A 32 -5.34 -5.58 -9.78
C PRO A 32 -4.61 -5.77 -8.45
N ILE A 33 -3.92 -4.71 -8.00
CA ILE A 33 -3.17 -4.67 -6.74
C ILE A 33 -3.93 -3.85 -5.70
N ILE A 34 -3.97 -4.36 -4.47
CA ILE A 34 -4.38 -3.63 -3.26
C ILE A 34 -3.14 -3.36 -2.39
N ALA A 35 -2.92 -2.10 -2.04
CA ALA A 35 -1.86 -1.70 -1.12
C ALA A 35 -2.20 -2.11 0.32
N LEU A 36 -1.26 -2.74 1.03
CA LEU A 36 -1.45 -3.19 2.41
C LEU A 36 -0.20 -2.93 3.26
N GLY A 37 -0.40 -2.69 4.56
CA GLY A 37 0.68 -2.60 5.54
C GLY A 37 1.10 -1.16 5.83
N GLY A 38 0.87 -0.73 7.08
CA GLY A 38 1.34 0.55 7.62
C GLY A 38 0.56 1.78 7.15
N ILE A 39 -0.55 1.62 6.44
CA ILE A 39 -1.42 2.72 5.96
C ILE A 39 -2.37 3.10 7.10
N ILE A 40 -2.03 4.14 7.85
CA ILE A 40 -2.69 4.47 9.13
C ILE A 40 -3.17 5.92 9.24
N ASP A 41 -2.92 6.75 8.23
CA ASP A 41 -3.31 8.16 8.22
C ASP A 41 -3.61 8.62 6.79
N GLN A 42 -4.26 9.79 6.66
CA GLN A 42 -4.67 10.34 5.37
C GLN A 42 -3.46 10.65 4.47
N LYS A 43 -2.33 11.09 5.04
CA LYS A 43 -1.13 11.38 4.25
C LYS A 43 -0.65 10.14 3.50
N LYS A 44 -0.62 8.99 4.19
CA LYS A 44 -0.26 7.70 3.58
C LYS A 44 -1.25 7.26 2.49
N VAL A 45 -2.55 7.54 2.67
CA VAL A 45 -3.58 7.30 1.64
C VAL A 45 -3.33 8.16 0.40
N GLU A 46 -3.05 9.46 0.57
CA GLU A 46 -2.73 10.35 -0.55
C GLU A 46 -1.42 9.95 -1.23
N ASP A 47 -0.43 9.46 -0.49
CA ASP A 47 0.84 9.01 -1.05
C ASP A 47 0.68 7.76 -1.93
N ILE A 48 -0.14 6.78 -1.53
CA ILE A 48 -0.40 5.59 -2.37
C ILE A 48 -1.38 5.87 -3.51
N LYS A 49 -2.28 6.85 -3.40
CA LYS A 49 -3.21 7.24 -4.47
C LYS A 49 -2.49 7.68 -5.74
N LYS A 50 -1.28 8.26 -5.58
CA LYS A 50 -0.38 8.66 -6.69
C LYS A 50 0.20 7.47 -7.47
N THR A 51 0.05 6.23 -6.98
CA THR A 51 0.64 5.02 -7.58
C THR A 51 -0.31 4.27 -8.53
N ASN A 52 -1.54 4.75 -8.72
CA ASN A 52 -2.61 4.11 -9.49
C ASN A 52 -3.02 2.71 -8.96
N VAL A 53 -2.69 2.38 -7.70
CA VAL A 53 -3.14 1.16 -7.05
C VAL A 53 -4.67 1.10 -7.00
N LYS A 54 -5.25 -0.10 -7.12
CA LYS A 54 -6.71 -0.27 -7.22
C LYS A 54 -7.44 0.12 -5.93
N GLY A 55 -6.75 0.04 -4.80
CA GLY A 55 -7.26 0.42 -3.50
C GLY A 55 -6.25 0.09 -2.40
N PHE A 56 -6.66 0.24 -1.15
CA PHE A 56 -5.86 -0.14 -0.01
C PHE A 56 -6.66 -0.88 1.05
N ALA A 57 -5.96 -1.64 1.87
CA ALA A 57 -6.50 -2.31 3.04
C ALA A 57 -5.79 -1.81 4.31
N SER A 58 -6.57 -1.56 5.35
CA SER A 58 -6.07 -1.17 6.66
C SER A 58 -7.05 -1.55 7.76
N ILE A 59 -6.53 -1.76 8.95
CA ILE A 59 -7.31 -1.92 10.18
C ILE A 59 -7.23 -0.61 10.95
N ARG A 60 -6.01 -0.21 11.32
CA ARG A 60 -5.73 0.99 12.15
C ARG A 60 -6.14 2.33 11.52
N TYR A 61 -6.34 2.40 10.20
CA TYR A 61 -6.87 3.62 9.58
C TYR A 61 -8.38 3.80 9.83
N PHE A 62 -9.14 2.72 9.98
CA PHE A 62 -10.60 2.77 10.13
C PHE A 62 -11.09 2.60 11.57
N PHE A 63 -10.30 1.93 12.40
CA PHE A 63 -10.65 1.64 13.80
C PHE A 63 -10.02 2.62 14.81
N ASN A 64 -9.23 3.58 14.33
CA ASN A 64 -8.70 4.71 15.11
C ASN A 64 -9.29 6.02 14.57
#